data_AF-A0A2A2Q098-F1
#
_entry.id   AF-A0A2A2Q098-F1
#
_cell.length_a   1.000
_cell.length_b   1.000
_cell.length_c   1.000
_cell.angle_alpha   90.00
_cell.angle_beta   90.00
_cell.angle_gamma   90.00
#
_symmetry.space_group_name_H-M   'P 1'
#
loop_
_entity.id
_entity.type
_entity.pdbx_description
1 polymer ?
#
loop_
_entity_poly.entity_id
_entity_poly.type
_entity_poly.pdbx_seq_one_letter_code
_entity_poly.pdbx_strand_id
1 'polypeptide(L)'
;MKANDNSRSHEDPGDRHRSVSRRNLAIGILLLGLAIGFGWSMGFFWLRRSEAVPTGKALAEPTASDATLVQNLLGKNLDHRTFSFATVAEACSGKKVIPLAAKESHTRVQAAIESALTRAIEKLNAPDSPVRSLRRINEASRFFEDALHESLNAEPDLSCDIPPNRRGEAQRSGYPDLRIVHEPSGEVFYLDPKLVEDDSWNSTLRTFYFEPKDETLKITDDAVHLLAGISHDGKDGAWTFTGFKLIDLSTLKVRLKAEFQASNKDLYPE
;
A
#
# COMPACT_ATOMS: atom_id res chain seq x y z
N MET A 1 -19.33 65.16 -39.97
CA MET A 1 -18.01 65.25 -40.65
C MET A 1 -17.37 63.86 -40.65
N LYS A 2 -17.12 63.32 -41.85
CA LYS A 2 -16.23 62.20 -42.28
C LYS A 2 -16.24 60.90 -41.42
N ALA A 3 -16.67 59.72 -41.88
CA ALA A 3 -16.41 58.92 -43.09
C ALA A 3 -14.99 58.30 -43.19
N ASN A 4 -15.00 57.03 -43.63
CA ASN A 4 -13.94 56.06 -44.00
C ASN A 4 -13.49 55.06 -42.91
N ASP A 5 -13.65 53.73 -43.05
CA ASP A 5 -13.64 52.75 -44.16
C ASP A 5 -12.26 52.07 -44.39
N ASN A 6 -12.36 50.78 -44.71
CA ASN A 6 -11.40 49.78 -45.22
C ASN A 6 -10.42 49.10 -44.24
N SER A 7 -10.18 47.78 -44.32
CA SER A 7 -10.64 46.75 -45.27
C SER A 7 -10.23 45.35 -44.79
N ARG A 8 -11.08 44.37 -45.07
CA ARG A 8 -10.85 42.91 -45.01
C ARG A 8 -9.93 42.40 -46.14
N SER A 9 -9.25 41.29 -45.91
CA SER A 9 -9.15 40.09 -46.77
C SER A 9 -8.43 38.99 -45.95
N HIS A 10 -9.02 37.83 -45.58
CA HIS A 10 -9.39 36.64 -46.39
C HIS A 10 -8.23 36.20 -47.31
N GLU A 11 -7.59 35.03 -47.17
CA GLU A 11 -8.11 33.66 -47.23
C GLU A 11 -7.08 32.61 -46.71
N ASP A 12 -7.62 31.47 -46.26
CA ASP A 12 -7.05 30.13 -45.99
C ASP A 12 -7.12 29.26 -47.29
N PRO A 13 -6.84 27.94 -47.40
CA PRO A 13 -5.84 27.00 -46.84
C PRO A 13 -4.99 26.34 -47.96
N GLY A 14 -3.99 25.51 -47.62
CA GLY A 14 -3.23 24.76 -48.62
C GLY A 14 -2.36 23.61 -48.10
N ASP A 15 -3.00 22.46 -47.97
CA ASP A 15 -2.49 21.09 -47.84
C ASP A 15 -1.16 20.78 -48.57
N ARG A 16 -0.24 20.06 -47.92
CA ARG A 16 0.81 19.26 -48.59
C ARG A 16 1.26 18.07 -47.73
N HIS A 17 0.62 16.94 -47.99
CA HIS A 17 1.19 15.58 -48.01
C HIS A 17 2.72 15.54 -48.25
N ARG A 18 3.46 14.84 -47.37
CA ARG A 18 4.54 13.89 -47.76
C ARG A 18 4.67 12.75 -46.76
N SER A 19 4.55 11.53 -47.29
CA SER A 19 4.88 10.25 -46.68
C SER A 19 6.36 9.88 -46.97
N VAL A 20 6.77 8.71 -46.45
CA VAL A 20 8.01 7.94 -46.70
C VAL A 20 9.16 8.33 -45.74
N SER A 21 9.86 7.45 -45.00
CA SER A 21 10.18 6.02 -45.16
C SER A 21 10.50 5.36 -43.81
N ARG A 22 10.16 4.07 -43.72
CA ARG A 22 10.74 3.08 -42.79
C ARG A 22 12.27 3.04 -42.91
N ARG A 23 12.97 2.84 -41.78
CA ARG A 23 14.23 2.09 -41.72
C ARG A 23 14.30 1.25 -40.44
N ASN A 24 14.26 -0.06 -40.65
CA ASN A 24 14.71 -1.08 -39.73
C ASN A 24 16.21 -0.87 -39.42
N LEU A 25 16.62 -1.09 -38.19
CA LEU A 25 18.01 -1.42 -37.89
C LEU A 25 18.05 -2.64 -36.97
N ALA A 26 18.31 -3.79 -37.58
CA ALA A 26 18.78 -4.99 -36.92
C ALA A 26 20.31 -5.00 -37.00
N ILE A 27 20.99 -5.11 -35.86
CA ILE A 27 22.41 -5.41 -35.69
C ILE A 27 22.48 -6.13 -34.32
N GLY A 28 23.08 -7.29 -34.10
CA GLY A 28 23.92 -8.18 -34.87
C GLY A 28 24.53 -9.13 -33.84
N ILE A 29 24.31 -10.44 -34.01
CA ILE A 29 24.87 -11.50 -33.16
C ILE A 29 26.39 -11.55 -33.40
N LEU A 30 27.19 -11.44 -32.34
CA LEU A 30 28.62 -11.77 -32.39
C LEU A 30 28.84 -13.10 -31.65
N LEU A 31 28.98 -14.16 -32.44
CA LEU A 31 29.60 -15.41 -32.02
C LEU A 31 31.11 -15.26 -32.21
N LEU A 32 31.88 -15.42 -31.13
CA LEU A 32 33.31 -15.71 -31.23
C LEU A 32 33.55 -17.10 -30.63
N GLY A 33 33.70 -18.07 -31.53
CA GLY A 33 34.34 -19.34 -31.21
C GLY A 33 35.85 -19.17 -31.28
N LEU A 34 36.55 -19.81 -30.34
CA LEU A 34 37.95 -20.17 -30.51
C LEU A 34 38.14 -21.57 -29.92
N ALA A 35 38.40 -22.50 -30.84
CA ALA A 35 38.82 -23.86 -30.57
C ALA A 35 40.35 -23.94 -30.52
N ILE A 36 40.83 -25.15 -30.23
CA ILE A 36 42.22 -25.69 -30.23
C ILE A 36 42.74 -25.84 -28.77
N GLY A 37 43.09 -27.03 -28.28
CA GLY A 37 43.33 -28.29 -28.99
C GLY A 37 43.48 -29.52 -28.11
N PHE A 38 43.62 -30.63 -28.83
CA PHE A 38 43.75 -32.03 -28.41
C PHE A 38 44.93 -32.29 -27.45
N GLY A 39 44.69 -33.17 -26.47
CA GLY A 39 45.71 -33.88 -25.72
C GLY A 39 45.12 -35.13 -25.07
N TRP A 40 45.28 -36.28 -25.72
CA TRP A 40 45.00 -37.61 -25.15
C TRP A 40 46.16 -38.00 -24.22
N SER A 41 45.86 -38.33 -22.96
CA SER A 41 46.70 -39.25 -22.18
C SER A 41 45.92 -39.84 -20.99
N MET A 42 45.77 -41.17 -21.08
CA MET A 42 45.54 -42.20 -20.06
C MET A 42 45.17 -41.79 -18.61
N GLY A 43 44.00 -42.27 -18.19
CA GLY A 43 43.86 -43.16 -17.02
C GLY A 43 44.33 -42.67 -15.65
N PHE A 44 43.38 -42.20 -14.84
CA PHE A 44 43.36 -42.48 -13.40
C PHE A 44 41.91 -42.59 -12.93
N PHE A 45 41.52 -43.81 -12.59
CA PHE A 45 40.23 -44.16 -11.99
C PHE A 45 40.28 -43.71 -10.52
N TRP A 46 39.76 -42.51 -10.21
CA TRP A 46 39.49 -42.13 -8.82
C TRP A 46 38.03 -42.42 -8.52
N LEU A 47 37.81 -43.48 -7.73
CA LEU A 47 36.54 -43.86 -7.16
C LEU A 47 36.11 -42.77 -6.16
N ARG A 48 35.44 -41.72 -6.64
CA ARG A 48 34.76 -40.77 -5.76
C ARG A 48 33.58 -41.50 -5.16
N ARG A 49 33.74 -41.98 -3.92
CA ARG A 49 32.67 -42.44 -3.05
C ARG A 49 31.60 -41.35 -3.10
N SER A 50 30.42 -41.69 -3.64
CA SER A 50 29.24 -40.86 -3.56
C SER A 50 28.87 -40.75 -2.08
N GLU A 51 29.35 -39.71 -1.41
CA GLU A 51 28.74 -39.28 -0.17
C GLU A 51 27.30 -38.90 -0.53
N ALA A 52 26.37 -39.64 0.08
CA ALA A 52 24.96 -39.37 -0.06
C ALA A 52 24.73 -37.90 0.33
N VAL A 53 24.19 -37.14 -0.61
CA VAL A 53 23.49 -35.88 -0.29
C VAL A 53 22.52 -36.23 0.84
N PRO A 54 22.52 -35.51 1.98
CA PRO A 54 21.54 -35.76 3.02
C PRO A 54 20.17 -35.52 2.39
N THR A 55 19.46 -36.62 2.14
CA THR A 55 18.08 -36.64 1.68
C THR A 55 17.26 -35.77 2.60
N GLY A 56 16.47 -34.91 1.98
CA GLY A 56 15.76 -33.81 2.62
C GLY A 56 15.01 -34.19 3.88
N LYS A 57 14.78 -33.17 4.72
CA LYS A 57 13.72 -33.19 5.73
C LYS A 57 12.49 -33.86 5.11
N ALA A 58 12.10 -35.01 5.67
CA ALA A 58 10.85 -35.66 5.32
C ALA A 58 9.75 -34.60 5.43
N LEU A 59 9.06 -34.34 4.30
CA LEU A 59 7.85 -33.53 4.29
C LEU A 59 6.91 -34.19 5.30
N ALA A 60 6.56 -33.46 6.35
CA ALA A 60 5.56 -33.95 7.30
C ALA A 60 4.27 -34.20 6.49
N GLU A 61 3.78 -35.43 6.51
CA GLU A 61 2.49 -35.78 5.91
C GLU A 61 1.42 -34.84 6.50
N PRO A 62 0.56 -34.22 5.67
CA PRO A 62 -0.51 -33.37 6.18
C PRO A 62 -1.32 -34.17 7.18
N THR A 63 -1.44 -33.65 8.40
CA THR A 63 -2.21 -34.34 9.42
C THR A 63 -3.66 -34.41 8.96
N ALA A 64 -4.35 -35.53 9.20
CA ALA A 64 -5.76 -35.67 8.83
C ALA A 64 -6.64 -34.51 9.39
N SER A 65 -6.18 -33.86 10.47
CA SER A 65 -6.75 -32.63 11.02
C SER A 65 -6.64 -31.42 10.09
N ASP A 66 -5.52 -31.21 9.41
CA ASP A 66 -5.31 -30.03 8.55
C ASP A 66 -6.22 -30.09 7.31
N ALA A 67 -6.30 -31.26 6.68
CA ALA A 67 -7.22 -31.47 5.55
C ALA A 67 -8.68 -31.19 5.96
N THR A 68 -9.08 -31.67 7.14
CA THR A 68 -10.42 -31.41 7.69
C THR A 68 -10.66 -29.92 7.94
N LEU A 69 -9.67 -29.20 8.50
CA LEU A 69 -9.75 -27.77 8.71
C LEU A 69 -9.90 -27.01 7.39
N VAL A 70 -9.08 -27.32 6.38
CA VAL A 70 -9.15 -26.68 5.07
C VAL A 70 -10.49 -26.93 4.41
N GLN A 71 -11.00 -28.16 4.43
CA GLN A 71 -12.33 -28.49 3.91
C GLN A 71 -13.43 -27.72 4.62
N ASN A 72 -13.34 -27.59 5.95
CA ASN A 72 -14.29 -26.78 6.72
C ASN A 72 -14.23 -25.31 6.31
N LEU A 73 -13.03 -24.73 6.14
CA LEU A 73 -12.86 -23.33 5.70
C LEU A 73 -13.46 -23.10 4.31
N LEU A 74 -13.19 -24.00 3.35
CA LEU A 74 -13.77 -23.95 2.01
C LEU A 74 -15.30 -24.04 2.07
N GLY A 75 -15.84 -24.96 2.87
CA GLY A 75 -17.29 -25.13 3.04
C GLY A 75 -18.00 -23.93 3.66
N LYS A 76 -17.27 -22.96 4.23
CA LYS A 76 -17.86 -21.70 4.73
C LYS A 76 -18.00 -20.62 3.65
N ASN A 77 -17.52 -20.84 2.42
CA ASN A 77 -17.59 -19.90 1.29
C ASN A 77 -17.17 -18.47 1.68
N LEU A 78 -16.04 -18.35 2.39
CA LEU A 78 -15.65 -17.10 3.05
C LEU A 78 -15.31 -15.97 2.07
N ASP A 79 -14.87 -16.32 0.86
CA ASP A 79 -14.51 -15.44 -0.25
C ASP A 79 -15.73 -14.73 -0.89
N HIS A 80 -16.91 -15.32 -0.76
CA HIS A 80 -18.18 -14.72 -1.23
C HIS A 80 -18.92 -13.91 -0.17
N ARG A 81 -18.42 -13.88 1.06
CA ARG A 81 -19.07 -13.20 2.18
C ARG A 81 -18.53 -11.80 2.40
N THR A 82 -19.40 -10.93 2.87
CA THR A 82 -19.05 -9.62 3.41
C THR A 82 -19.24 -9.58 4.92
N PHE A 83 -18.34 -8.90 5.62
CA PHE A 83 -18.34 -8.77 7.06
C PHE A 83 -18.33 -7.30 7.45
N SER A 84 -18.93 -6.95 8.58
CA SER A 84 -18.75 -5.62 9.16
C SER A 84 -17.32 -5.48 9.69
N PHE A 85 -16.58 -4.45 9.29
CA PHE A 85 -15.26 -4.17 9.84
C PHE A 85 -15.34 -4.03 11.37
N ALA A 86 -16.33 -3.29 11.88
CA ALA A 86 -16.55 -3.13 13.31
C ALA A 86 -16.65 -4.47 14.06
N THR A 87 -17.41 -5.42 13.51
CA THR A 87 -17.56 -6.76 14.11
C THR A 87 -16.26 -7.55 14.05
N VAL A 88 -15.52 -7.49 12.94
CA VAL A 88 -14.24 -8.20 12.79
C VAL A 88 -13.19 -7.62 13.74
N ALA A 89 -13.03 -6.30 13.76
CA ALA A 89 -12.11 -5.60 14.65
C ALA A 89 -12.42 -5.90 16.12
N GLU A 90 -13.70 -5.84 16.53
CA GLU A 90 -14.10 -6.17 17.89
C GLU A 90 -13.84 -7.64 18.24
N ALA A 91 -14.19 -8.58 17.36
CA ALA A 91 -13.94 -10.00 17.58
C ALA A 91 -12.44 -10.31 17.73
N CYS A 92 -11.60 -9.60 16.99
CA CYS A 92 -10.15 -9.77 17.07
C CYS A 92 -9.53 -9.08 18.28
N SER A 93 -10.01 -7.88 18.64
CA SER A 93 -9.38 -6.99 19.63
C SER A 93 -9.98 -7.06 21.03
N GLY A 94 -11.27 -7.36 21.13
CA GLY A 94 -12.10 -7.12 22.32
C GLY A 94 -12.52 -5.66 22.49
N LYS A 95 -12.28 -4.79 21.50
CA LYS A 95 -12.49 -3.34 21.55
C LYS A 95 -13.52 -2.87 20.55
N LYS A 96 -14.29 -1.86 20.93
CA LYS A 96 -15.37 -1.29 20.13
C LYS A 96 -14.84 -0.37 19.05
N VAL A 97 -15.39 -0.51 17.84
CA VAL A 97 -15.31 0.51 16.81
C VAL A 97 -16.47 1.49 17.02
N ILE A 98 -16.15 2.68 17.52
CA ILE A 98 -17.09 3.76 17.82
C ILE A 98 -17.40 4.51 16.51
N PRO A 99 -18.68 4.71 16.15
CA PRO A 99 -19.05 5.54 15.00
C PRO A 99 -18.63 7.00 15.20
N LEU A 100 -18.15 7.63 14.12
CA LEU A 100 -17.97 9.07 14.09
C LEU A 100 -19.32 9.76 14.29
N ALA A 101 -19.34 10.86 15.02
CA ALA A 101 -20.56 11.48 15.52
C ALA A 101 -20.37 13.00 15.61
N ALA A 102 -21.47 13.76 15.49
CA ALA A 102 -21.45 15.21 15.58
C ALA A 102 -21.40 15.71 17.04
N LYS A 103 -20.34 15.33 17.77
CA LYS A 103 -20.04 15.85 19.12
C LYS A 103 -18.71 16.58 19.13
N GLU A 104 -18.52 17.44 20.11
CA GLU A 104 -17.40 18.39 20.18
C GLU A 104 -16.03 17.76 19.97
N SER A 105 -15.69 16.70 20.73
CA SER A 105 -14.41 15.99 20.63
C SER A 105 -14.17 15.40 19.23
N HIS A 106 -15.19 14.75 18.65
CA HIS A 106 -15.11 14.17 17.31
C HIS A 106 -14.92 15.24 16.24
N THR A 107 -15.69 16.33 16.31
CA THR A 107 -15.55 17.47 15.39
C THR A 107 -14.17 18.11 15.52
N ARG A 108 -13.65 18.29 16.74
CA ARG A 108 -12.33 18.86 17.01
C ARG A 108 -11.22 18.00 16.39
N VAL A 109 -11.25 16.69 16.61
CA VAL A 109 -10.25 15.76 16.06
C VAL A 109 -10.37 15.66 14.55
N GLN A 110 -11.58 15.58 14.00
CA GLN A 110 -11.80 15.58 12.55
C GLN A 110 -11.19 16.83 11.90
N ALA A 111 -11.50 18.02 12.42
CA ALA A 111 -10.96 19.28 11.90
C ALA A 111 -9.42 19.33 11.98
N ALA A 112 -8.84 18.80 13.07
CA ALA A 112 -7.38 18.69 13.21
C ALA A 112 -6.76 17.77 12.15
N ILE A 113 -7.37 16.61 11.88
CA ILE A 113 -6.92 15.67 10.86
C ILE A 113 -7.01 16.29 9.46
N GLU A 114 -8.11 16.95 9.12
CA GLU A 114 -8.29 17.60 7.82
C GLU A 114 -7.29 18.75 7.61
N SER A 115 -7.02 19.53 8.66
CA SER A 115 -6.00 20.58 8.63
C SER A 115 -4.59 20.00 8.48
N ALA A 116 -4.27 18.92 9.20
CA ALA A 116 -3.00 18.22 9.10
C ALA A 116 -2.79 17.58 7.71
N LEU A 117 -3.83 16.99 7.11
CA LEU A 117 -3.80 16.46 5.74
C LEU A 117 -3.54 17.56 4.72
N THR A 118 -4.20 18.71 4.86
CA THR A 118 -3.97 19.87 3.98
C THR A 118 -2.51 20.31 4.03
N ARG A 119 -1.95 20.50 5.23
CA ARG A 119 -0.53 20.84 5.43
C ARG A 119 0.42 19.77 4.88
N ALA A 120 0.09 18.50 5.08
CA ALA A 120 0.90 17.39 4.58
C ALA A 120 0.94 17.36 3.05
N ILE A 121 -0.20 17.59 2.38
CA ILE A 121 -0.27 17.69 0.92
C ILE A 121 0.57 18.87 0.42
N GLU A 122 0.43 20.05 1.01
CA GLU A 122 1.22 21.22 0.65
C GLU A 122 2.73 20.96 0.81
N LYS A 123 3.15 20.43 1.97
CA LYS A 123 4.54 20.08 2.28
C LYS A 123 5.10 19.05 1.30
N LEU A 124 4.35 17.98 1.03
CA LEU A 124 4.84 16.88 0.20
C LEU A 124 4.75 17.17 -1.30
N ASN A 125 3.98 18.17 -1.70
CA ASN A 125 4.00 18.74 -3.05
C ASN A 125 5.12 19.77 -3.27
N ALA A 126 5.89 20.17 -2.25
CA ALA A 126 7.00 21.09 -2.44
C ALA A 126 8.06 20.53 -3.42
N PRO A 127 8.79 21.39 -4.17
CA PRO A 127 9.82 20.96 -5.11
C PRO A 127 10.97 20.17 -4.47
N ASP A 128 11.28 20.45 -3.20
CA ASP A 128 12.32 19.82 -2.40
C ASP A 128 11.82 18.63 -1.56
N SER A 129 10.55 18.24 -1.74
CA SER A 129 9.94 17.11 -1.03
C SER A 129 10.73 15.81 -1.29
N PRO A 130 10.98 14.99 -0.26
CA PRO A 130 11.66 13.70 -0.44
C PRO A 130 10.88 12.74 -1.34
N VAL A 131 9.57 12.92 -1.48
CA VAL A 131 8.70 12.13 -2.38
C VAL A 131 9.14 12.22 -3.84
N ARG A 132 9.79 13.32 -4.25
CA ARG A 132 10.30 13.54 -5.61
C ARG A 132 11.38 12.53 -6.02
N SER A 133 12.01 11.86 -5.06
CA SER A 133 13.08 10.89 -5.29
C SER A 133 12.62 9.42 -5.25
N LEU A 134 11.34 9.17 -4.94
CA LEU A 134 10.85 7.82 -4.72
C LEU A 134 10.65 7.07 -6.04
N ARG A 135 10.93 5.77 -6.00
CA ARG A 135 10.68 4.88 -7.15
C ARG A 135 9.27 4.31 -7.16
N ARG A 136 8.63 4.21 -6.01
CA ARG A 136 7.30 3.63 -5.84
C ARG A 136 6.44 4.57 -5.01
N ILE A 137 5.23 4.84 -5.47
CA ILE A 137 4.28 5.70 -4.77
C ILE A 137 4.00 5.23 -3.33
N ASN A 138 3.97 3.92 -3.08
CA ASN A 138 3.71 3.36 -1.74
C ASN A 138 4.76 3.76 -0.69
N GLU A 139 5.98 4.15 -1.11
CA GLU A 139 7.00 4.67 -0.21
C GLU A 139 6.65 6.07 0.31
N ALA A 140 5.77 6.81 -0.40
CA ALA A 140 5.33 8.14 -0.01
C ALA A 140 4.40 8.12 1.22
N SER A 141 3.71 7.00 1.47
CA SER A 141 2.78 6.86 2.61
C SER A 141 3.46 7.17 3.95
N ARG A 142 4.73 6.76 4.10
CA ARG A 142 5.48 7.01 5.32
C ARG A 142 5.71 8.50 5.59
N PHE A 143 5.88 9.30 4.54
CA PHE A 143 6.04 10.74 4.70
C PHE A 143 4.73 11.41 5.13
N PHE A 144 3.58 10.89 4.68
CA PHE A 144 2.29 11.33 5.20
C PHE A 144 2.10 10.94 6.66
N GLU A 145 2.43 9.71 7.05
CA GLU A 145 2.37 9.29 8.46
C GLU A 145 3.19 10.23 9.35
N ASP A 146 4.46 10.49 8.99
CA ASP A 146 5.35 11.34 9.78
C ASP A 146 4.87 12.81 9.80
N ALA A 147 4.38 13.35 8.67
CA ALA A 147 3.83 14.71 8.60
C ALA A 147 2.52 14.88 9.40
N LEU A 148 1.64 13.89 9.36
CA LEU A 148 0.40 13.89 10.15
C LEU A 148 0.71 13.79 11.64
N HIS A 149 1.63 12.89 12.03
CA HIS A 149 2.06 12.75 13.41
C HIS A 149 2.65 14.05 13.96
N GLU A 150 3.58 14.68 13.23
CA GLU A 150 4.16 15.98 13.60
C GLU A 150 3.06 17.04 13.75
N SER A 151 2.18 17.16 12.75
CA SER A 151 1.16 18.19 12.74
C SER A 151 0.09 18.01 13.82
N LEU A 152 -0.29 16.77 14.15
CA LEU A 152 -1.33 16.50 15.15
C LEU A 152 -0.81 16.68 16.57
N ASN A 153 0.47 16.40 16.84
CA ASN A 153 1.08 16.70 18.14
C ASN A 153 1.31 18.21 18.39
N ALA A 154 1.24 19.02 17.34
CA ALA A 154 1.32 20.48 17.47
C ALA A 154 -0.04 21.11 17.84
N GLU A 155 -1.14 20.34 17.76
CA GLU A 155 -2.47 20.81 18.09
C GLU A 155 -2.67 20.80 19.61
N PRO A 156 -3.21 21.87 20.21
CA PRO A 156 -3.56 21.84 21.62
C PRO A 156 -4.63 20.77 21.87
N ASP A 157 -4.53 20.13 23.04
CA ASP A 157 -5.46 19.13 23.55
C ASP A 157 -5.46 17.79 22.80
N LEU A 158 -4.51 17.59 21.87
CA LEU A 158 -4.31 16.34 21.13
C LEU A 158 -2.92 15.77 21.38
N SER A 159 -2.85 14.44 21.52
CA SER A 159 -1.62 13.67 21.33
C SER A 159 -1.79 12.69 20.18
N CYS A 160 -0.72 12.46 19.43
CA CYS A 160 -0.72 11.50 18.32
C CYS A 160 0.55 10.64 18.37
N ASP A 161 0.38 9.33 18.42
CA ASP A 161 1.49 8.38 18.52
C ASP A 161 1.31 7.21 17.54
N ILE A 162 2.37 6.43 17.37
CA ILE A 162 2.27 5.10 16.78
C ILE A 162 1.59 4.19 17.82
N PRO A 163 0.48 3.50 17.49
CA PRO A 163 -0.21 2.69 18.48
C PRO A 163 0.70 1.55 18.96
N PRO A 164 0.75 1.27 20.28
CA PRO A 164 1.43 0.09 20.77
C PRO A 164 0.69 -1.18 20.31
N ASN A 165 1.42 -2.28 20.17
CA ASN A 165 0.79 -3.58 20.04
C ASN A 165 0.22 -4.05 21.40
N ARG A 166 -0.48 -5.19 21.43
CA ARG A 166 -1.02 -5.78 22.67
C ARG A 166 0.00 -6.08 23.75
N ARG A 167 1.28 -6.18 23.41
CA ARG A 167 2.38 -6.35 24.38
C ARG A 167 2.90 -5.03 24.94
N GLY A 168 2.37 -3.89 24.48
CA GLY A 168 2.83 -2.56 24.84
C GLY A 168 4.05 -2.09 24.03
N GLU A 169 4.45 -2.83 23.00
CA GLU A 169 5.63 -2.51 22.20
C GLU A 169 5.26 -1.61 21.01
N ALA A 170 6.13 -0.66 20.69
CA ALA A 170 5.96 0.17 19.50
C ALA A 170 6.20 -0.67 18.23
N GLN A 171 5.22 -0.68 17.33
CA GLN A 171 5.30 -1.39 16.05
C GLN A 171 4.73 -0.52 14.94
N ARG A 172 5.57 -0.15 13.96
CA ARG A 172 5.11 0.64 12.82
C ARG A 172 4.23 -0.15 11.86
N SER A 173 4.60 -1.39 11.57
CA SER A 173 3.83 -2.22 10.65
C SER A 173 2.48 -2.64 11.22
N GLY A 174 1.47 -2.69 10.35
CA GLY A 174 0.15 -3.21 10.68
C GLY A 174 -0.80 -2.14 11.19
N TYR A 175 -2.08 -2.42 10.98
CA TYR A 175 -3.16 -1.50 11.28
C TYR A 175 -3.42 -1.38 12.80
N PRO A 176 -3.73 -0.18 13.32
CA PRO A 176 -3.75 1.12 12.62
C PRO A 176 -2.38 1.80 12.57
N ASP A 177 -2.19 2.78 11.69
CA ASP A 177 -0.90 3.48 11.54
C ASP A 177 -0.68 4.52 12.67
N LEU A 178 -1.70 5.34 12.98
CA LEU A 178 -1.65 6.39 14.01
C LEU A 178 -2.77 6.22 15.06
N ARG A 179 -2.46 6.58 16.30
CA ARG A 179 -3.38 6.68 17.45
C ARG A 179 -3.41 8.12 17.92
N ILE A 180 -4.59 8.72 17.95
CA ILE A 180 -4.83 10.11 18.37
C ILE A 180 -5.68 10.08 19.64
N VAL A 181 -5.34 10.88 20.64
CA VAL A 181 -6.15 11.06 21.85
C VAL A 181 -6.59 12.50 21.93
N HIS A 182 -7.89 12.72 22.12
CA HIS A 182 -8.40 14.02 22.55
C HIS A 182 -8.34 14.10 24.07
N GLU A 183 -7.26 14.70 24.58
CA GLU A 183 -6.85 14.66 25.99
C GLU A 183 -7.96 15.09 26.98
N PRO A 184 -8.75 16.16 26.71
CA PRO A 184 -9.81 16.58 27.63
C PRO A 184 -10.90 15.53 27.83
N SER A 185 -11.19 14.73 26.80
CA SER A 185 -12.24 13.71 26.83
C SER A 185 -11.71 12.29 27.10
N GLY A 186 -10.42 12.05 26.85
CA GLY A 186 -9.81 10.73 26.81
C GLY A 186 -10.21 9.86 25.62
N GLU A 187 -10.99 10.38 24.67
CA GLU A 187 -11.44 9.60 23.50
C GLU A 187 -10.31 9.35 22.51
N VAL A 188 -10.30 8.13 21.97
CA VAL A 188 -9.26 7.63 21.07
C VAL A 188 -9.76 7.52 19.64
N PHE A 189 -8.89 7.89 18.71
CA PHE A 189 -9.12 7.79 17.28
C PHE A 189 -7.94 7.07 16.65
N TYR A 190 -8.23 6.12 15.77
CA TYR A 190 -7.23 5.49 14.93
C TYR A 190 -7.30 6.06 13.52
N LEU A 191 -6.15 6.43 12.97
CA LEU A 191 -6.04 6.99 11.62
C LEU A 191 -5.11 6.13 10.76
N ASP A 192 -5.56 5.83 9.56
CA ASP A 192 -4.84 5.01 8.58
C ASP A 192 -4.78 5.78 7.25
N PRO A 193 -3.67 6.49 6.94
CA PRO A 193 -3.51 7.16 5.66
C PRO A 193 -3.24 6.15 4.55
N LYS A 194 -3.84 6.37 3.38
CA LYS A 194 -3.66 5.53 2.18
C LYS A 194 -3.62 6.39 0.93
N LEU A 195 -2.67 6.10 0.05
CA LEU A 195 -2.55 6.74 -1.25
C LEU A 195 -3.51 6.09 -2.25
N VAL A 196 -4.18 6.92 -3.04
CA VAL A 196 -5.18 6.52 -4.03
C VAL A 196 -4.91 7.29 -5.32
N GLU A 197 -4.96 6.65 -6.48
CA GLU A 197 -4.86 7.38 -7.75
C GLU A 197 -6.18 8.10 -8.03
N ASP A 198 -6.15 9.32 -8.59
CA ASP A 198 -7.34 10.15 -8.83
C ASP A 198 -8.46 9.43 -9.61
N ASP A 199 -8.09 8.60 -10.58
CA ASP A 199 -9.07 7.87 -11.40
C ASP A 199 -9.53 6.53 -10.78
N SER A 200 -9.06 6.22 -9.55
CA SER A 200 -9.25 4.91 -8.90
C SER A 200 -10.19 4.92 -7.70
N TRP A 201 -10.88 6.03 -7.41
CA TRP A 201 -11.78 6.13 -6.25
C TRP A 201 -12.89 5.07 -6.23
N ASN A 202 -13.34 4.61 -7.40
CA ASN A 202 -14.37 3.56 -7.55
C ASN A 202 -13.76 2.19 -7.87
N SER A 203 -12.44 2.02 -7.72
CA SER A 203 -11.75 0.77 -7.97
C SER A 203 -12.21 -0.32 -7.00
N THR A 204 -12.24 -1.55 -7.49
CA THR A 204 -12.49 -2.73 -6.66
C THR A 204 -11.21 -3.33 -6.06
N LEU A 205 -10.05 -2.78 -6.45
CA LEU A 205 -8.76 -3.15 -5.88
C LEU A 205 -8.68 -2.73 -4.41
N ARG A 206 -7.85 -3.46 -3.66
CA ARG A 206 -7.77 -3.30 -2.21
C ARG A 206 -6.93 -2.07 -1.83
N THR A 207 -7.59 -1.03 -1.31
CA THR A 207 -6.92 0.12 -0.68
C THR A 207 -6.69 -0.09 0.82
N PHE A 208 -7.65 -0.74 1.49
CA PHE A 208 -7.63 -1.02 2.92
C PHE A 208 -7.51 -2.52 3.17
N TYR A 209 -6.70 -2.90 4.16
CA TYR A 209 -6.68 -4.27 4.66
C TYR A 209 -6.47 -4.30 6.16
N PHE A 210 -7.16 -5.23 6.81
CA PHE A 210 -6.98 -5.55 8.20
C PHE A 210 -6.59 -7.02 8.31
N GLU A 211 -5.47 -7.28 8.97
CA GLU A 211 -4.98 -8.62 9.25
C GLU A 211 -5.22 -8.91 10.73
N PRO A 212 -6.13 -9.83 11.08
CA PRO A 212 -6.26 -10.31 12.45
C PRO A 212 -4.93 -10.84 12.98
N LYS A 213 -4.51 -10.35 14.14
CA LYS A 213 -3.31 -10.86 14.84
C LYS A 213 -3.66 -11.12 16.28
N ASP A 214 -3.03 -12.14 16.86
CA ASP A 214 -3.19 -12.42 18.27
C ASP A 214 -2.26 -11.52 19.10
N GLU A 215 -0.95 -11.62 18.88
CA GLU A 215 0.04 -10.95 19.73
C GLU A 215 0.39 -9.52 19.29
N THR A 216 0.43 -9.27 17.99
CA THR A 216 0.93 -8.01 17.40
C THR A 216 -0.18 -7.07 16.93
N LEU A 217 -1.42 -7.30 17.36
CA LEU A 217 -2.54 -6.42 17.07
C LEU A 217 -2.37 -5.07 17.77
N LYS A 218 -2.70 -3.98 17.07
CA LYS A 218 -2.54 -2.59 17.54
C LYS A 218 -3.86 -1.88 17.85
N ILE A 219 -4.99 -2.59 17.83
CA ILE A 219 -6.29 -2.11 18.29
C ILE A 219 -6.40 -2.45 19.78
N THR A 220 -6.13 -1.47 20.64
CA THR A 220 -6.04 -1.62 22.10
C THR A 220 -7.08 -0.80 22.87
N ASP A 221 -7.77 0.11 22.19
CA ASP A 221 -8.73 1.07 22.75
C ASP A 221 -10.08 0.94 22.06
N ASP A 222 -11.17 1.24 22.80
CA ASP A 222 -12.45 1.56 22.17
C ASP A 222 -12.29 2.92 21.47
N ALA A 223 -12.42 2.96 20.16
CA ALA A 223 -11.95 4.09 19.37
C ALA A 223 -12.82 4.36 18.14
N VAL A 224 -12.76 5.59 17.63
CA VAL A 224 -13.24 5.90 16.27
C VAL A 224 -12.16 5.49 15.26
N HIS A 225 -12.54 4.79 14.20
CA HIS A 225 -11.60 4.31 13.19
C HIS A 225 -11.78 5.09 11.89
N LEU A 226 -10.75 5.82 11.47
CA LEU A 226 -10.75 6.67 10.29
C LEU A 226 -9.70 6.21 9.27
N LEU A 227 -10.04 6.32 7.99
CA LEU A 227 -9.11 6.19 6.87
C LEU A 227 -9.01 7.51 6.14
N ALA A 228 -7.78 7.97 5.89
CA ALA A 228 -7.52 9.14 5.04
C ALA A 228 -7.06 8.67 3.67
N GLY A 229 -7.96 8.69 2.68
CA GLY A 229 -7.60 8.44 1.28
C GLY A 229 -7.02 9.72 0.69
N ILE A 230 -5.74 9.72 0.34
CA ILE A 230 -5.02 10.87 -0.20
C ILE A 230 -4.79 10.62 -1.69
N SER A 231 -5.32 11.51 -2.54
CA SER A 231 -5.23 11.31 -3.98
C SER A 231 -3.92 11.76 -4.59
N HIS A 232 -3.49 11.08 -5.66
CA HIS A 232 -2.37 11.48 -6.51
C HIS A 232 -2.70 11.37 -8.00
N ASP A 233 -1.98 12.15 -8.81
CA ASP A 233 -2.16 12.24 -10.26
C ASP A 233 -1.57 11.08 -11.08
N GLY A 234 -0.90 10.12 -10.42
CA GLY A 234 -0.36 8.91 -11.05
C GLY A 234 0.90 9.14 -11.89
N LYS A 235 1.48 10.34 -11.86
CA LYS A 235 2.71 10.65 -12.62
C LYS A 235 3.94 10.12 -11.89
N ASP A 236 4.38 8.91 -12.26
CA ASP A 236 5.54 8.26 -11.67
C ASP A 236 6.78 9.16 -11.56
N GLY A 237 7.35 9.25 -10.35
CA GLY A 237 8.51 10.09 -10.04
C GLY A 237 8.23 11.60 -9.98
N ALA A 238 7.02 12.04 -10.30
CA ALA A 238 6.59 13.44 -10.28
C ALA A 238 5.19 13.61 -9.67
N TRP A 239 4.80 12.70 -8.77
CA TRP A 239 3.45 12.66 -8.22
C TRP A 239 3.05 13.98 -7.61
N THR A 240 1.86 14.45 -7.97
CA THR A 240 1.21 15.57 -7.31
C THR A 240 0.04 15.03 -6.50
N PHE A 241 -0.01 15.37 -5.22
CA PHE A 241 -1.13 15.03 -4.35
C PHE A 241 -2.23 16.06 -4.53
N THR A 242 -3.43 15.62 -4.89
CA THR A 242 -4.49 16.49 -5.42
C THR A 242 -5.62 16.76 -4.43
N GLY A 243 -5.70 15.97 -3.35
CA GLY A 243 -6.71 16.14 -2.32
C GLY A 243 -6.77 14.94 -1.37
N PHE A 244 -7.83 14.90 -0.56
CA PHE A 244 -8.10 13.78 0.34
C PHE A 244 -9.59 13.56 0.58
N LYS A 245 -9.92 12.38 1.08
CA LYS A 245 -11.21 12.04 1.69
C LYS A 245 -10.95 11.40 3.05
N LEU A 246 -11.72 11.78 4.06
CA LEU A 246 -11.71 11.16 5.37
C LEU A 246 -12.94 10.26 5.52
N ILE A 247 -12.74 9.00 5.86
CA ILE A 247 -13.78 7.97 5.86
C ILE A 247 -13.89 7.35 7.25
N ASP A 248 -15.11 7.33 7.80
CA ASP A 248 -15.45 6.54 8.99
C ASP A 248 -15.59 5.05 8.64
N LEU A 249 -14.80 4.21 9.29
CA LEU A 249 -14.76 2.77 9.07
C LEU A 249 -15.84 1.99 9.86
N SER A 250 -16.62 2.66 10.73
CA SER A 250 -17.63 2.02 11.58
C SER A 250 -18.71 1.25 10.79
N THR A 251 -19.00 1.68 9.57
CA THR A 251 -19.98 1.06 8.67
C THR A 251 -19.36 0.24 7.54
N LEU A 252 -18.02 0.20 7.44
CA LEU A 252 -17.30 -0.45 6.35
C LEU A 252 -17.64 -1.95 6.27
N LYS A 253 -17.91 -2.42 5.06
CA LYS A 253 -17.99 -3.85 4.74
C LYS A 253 -16.68 -4.34 4.13
N VAL A 254 -16.11 -5.39 4.72
CA VAL A 254 -14.87 -6.03 4.25
C VAL A 254 -15.16 -7.43 3.72
N ARG A 255 -14.27 -7.94 2.88
CA ARG A 255 -14.28 -9.32 2.36
C ARG A 255 -13.09 -10.07 2.93
N LEU A 256 -13.22 -11.37 3.16
CA LEU A 256 -12.10 -12.21 3.60
C LEU A 256 -11.43 -12.82 2.37
N LYS A 257 -10.13 -12.61 2.23
CA LYS A 257 -9.30 -13.33 1.26
C LYS A 257 -8.36 -14.24 2.03
N ALA A 258 -8.60 -15.54 1.99
CA ALA A 258 -7.70 -16.53 2.58
C ALA A 258 -6.60 -16.89 1.57
N GLU A 259 -5.34 -16.86 2.00
CA GLU A 259 -4.19 -17.25 1.18
C GLU A 259 -3.20 -18.08 1.99
N PHE A 260 -2.61 -19.09 1.36
CA PHE A 260 -1.48 -19.85 1.91
C PHE A 260 -0.18 -19.16 1.47
N GLN A 261 0.81 -19.13 2.36
CA GLN A 261 2.09 -18.46 2.12
C GLN A 261 3.26 -19.35 2.49
N ALA A 262 4.41 -19.11 1.87
CA ALA A 262 5.69 -19.73 2.18
C ALA A 262 6.79 -18.65 2.14
N SER A 263 7.78 -18.74 3.03
CA SER A 263 8.90 -17.81 3.03
C SER A 263 9.95 -18.20 1.99
N ASN A 264 10.86 -17.28 1.63
CA ASN A 264 12.00 -17.63 0.77
C ASN A 264 12.84 -18.78 1.34
N LYS A 265 12.95 -18.88 2.67
CA LYS A 265 13.65 -19.97 3.33
C LYS A 265 12.96 -21.33 3.12
N ASP A 266 11.63 -21.35 3.08
CA ASP A 266 10.86 -22.58 2.85
C ASP A 266 10.91 -23.02 1.39
N LEU A 267 10.99 -22.05 0.47
CA LEU A 267 11.03 -22.29 -0.98
C LEU A 267 12.43 -22.68 -1.49
N TYR A 268 13.48 -22.12 -0.89
CA TYR A 268 14.88 -22.30 -1.30
C TYR A 268 15.73 -22.85 -0.14
N PRO A 269 15.56 -24.12 0.24
CA PRO A 269 16.42 -24.75 1.23
C PRO A 269 17.86 -24.81 0.69
N GLU A 270 18.84 -24.48 1.54
CA GLU A 270 20.28 -24.66 1.26
C GLU A 270 20.64 -26.14 1.06
#